data_AF-W4L2Z8-F1
#
_entry.id   AF-W4L2Z8-F1
#
_cell.length_a   1.000
_cell.length_b   1.000
_cell.length_c   1.000
_cell.angle_alpha   90.00
_cell.angle_beta   90.00
_cell.angle_gamma   90.00
#
_symmetry.space_group_name_H-M   'P 1'
#
loop_
_entity.id
_entity.type
_entity.pdbx_description
1 polymer ?
#
loop_
_entity_poly.entity_id
_entity_poly.type
_entity_poly.pdbx_seq_one_letter_code
_entity_poly.pdbx_strand_id
1 'polypeptide(L)'
;MAGEGIMASIKKTTNKDGRTVYRVRIRHKNQPTQTATFSKLADAKKWIHLTETSVLEGRHFPIAEAKRHTVAELIDRYAYEIMPRKRPSTVYSEKYRLEWWREQLGSRLLIDITPPVIIEERNKLARNHADSTVNRYLAILSHMFTIAIKEWQWLDDNPVHKVSKLKEPHHRTRFLSDEERRALLIACKQSRNPHLYTVVILALSTRARRGELLGMTWQNIDLQRGIILLEDTKNGERRL
;
A
#
# COMPACT_ATOMS: atom_id res chain seq x y z
N MET A 1 26.20 19.35 -33.73
CA MET A 1 25.73 18.91 -32.41
C MET A 1 26.35 17.56 -32.13
N ALA A 2 27.37 17.50 -31.27
CA ALA A 2 28.12 16.28 -31.00
C ALA A 2 27.29 15.33 -30.13
N GLY A 3 27.20 14.06 -30.52
CA GLY A 3 26.38 13.06 -29.83
C GLY A 3 26.82 12.84 -28.40
N GLU A 4 25.90 13.06 -27.45
CA GLU A 4 26.08 12.67 -26.04
C GLU A 4 25.97 11.14 -25.93
N GLY A 5 27.09 10.45 -26.16
CA GLY A 5 27.13 8.99 -26.24
C GLY A 5 27.37 8.32 -24.89
N ILE A 6 26.52 7.34 -24.56
CA ILE A 6 26.81 6.34 -23.53
C ILE A 6 28.05 5.54 -23.97
N MET A 7 29.00 5.36 -23.05
CA MET A 7 30.23 4.63 -23.31
C MET A 7 30.24 3.32 -22.54
N ALA A 8 29.79 2.24 -23.19
CA ALA A 8 29.92 0.88 -22.68
C ALA A 8 31.27 0.26 -23.10
N SER A 9 31.93 -0.42 -22.16
CA SER A 9 33.19 -1.13 -22.40
C SER A 9 33.14 -2.55 -21.82
N ILE A 10 33.60 -3.52 -22.58
CA ILE A 10 33.75 -4.92 -22.13
C ILE A 10 35.23 -5.25 -22.07
N LYS A 11 35.70 -5.71 -20.92
CA LYS A 11 37.05 -6.25 -20.75
C LYS A 11 36.94 -7.76 -20.50
N LYS A 12 37.53 -8.55 -21.40
CA LYS A 12 37.76 -9.99 -21.18
C LYS A 12 38.91 -10.14 -20.20
N THR A 13 38.75 -10.94 -19.17
CA THR A 13 39.79 -11.24 -18.17
C THR A 13 39.72 -12.71 -17.80
N THR A 14 40.86 -13.31 -17.53
CA THR A 14 40.93 -14.71 -17.07
C THR A 14 41.16 -14.69 -15.57
N ASN A 15 40.31 -15.40 -14.81
CA ASN A 15 40.51 -15.53 -13.36
C ASN A 15 41.69 -16.47 -13.06
N LYS A 16 42.14 -16.48 -11.80
CA LYS A 16 43.21 -17.38 -11.32
C LYS A 16 42.91 -18.87 -11.62
N ASP A 17 41.63 -19.24 -11.75
CA ASP A 17 41.18 -20.60 -12.08
C ASP A 17 41.08 -20.90 -13.60
N GLY A 18 41.67 -20.07 -14.46
CA GLY A 18 41.66 -20.26 -15.93
C GLY A 18 40.32 -19.98 -16.63
N ARG A 19 39.25 -19.66 -15.89
CA ARG A 19 37.94 -19.34 -16.45
C ARG A 19 37.91 -17.92 -17.03
N THR A 20 37.35 -17.79 -18.23
CA THR A 20 37.11 -16.50 -18.88
C THR A 20 35.95 -15.77 -18.21
N VAL A 21 36.14 -14.50 -17.92
CA VAL A 21 35.16 -13.60 -17.31
C VAL A 21 35.11 -12.30 -18.12
N TYR A 22 33.91 -11.75 -18.27
CA TYR A 22 33.63 -10.52 -19.00
C TYR A 22 33.22 -9.44 -18.02
N ARG A 23 34.08 -8.45 -17.80
CA ARG A 23 33.78 -7.29 -16.96
C ARG A 23 33.27 -6.15 -17.82
N VAL A 24 32.06 -5.69 -17.53
CA VAL A 24 31.41 -4.60 -18.24
C VAL A 24 31.46 -3.34 -17.38
N ARG A 25 31.74 -2.19 -18.01
CA ARG A 25 31.68 -0.87 -17.40
C ARG A 25 30.93 0.09 -18.33
N ILE A 26 29.89 0.75 -17.80
CA ILE A 26 29.07 1.72 -18.54
C ILE A 26 29.22 3.09 -17.86
N ARG A 27 29.55 4.10 -18.67
CA ARG A 27 29.71 5.49 -18.24
C ARG A 27 28.69 6.39 -18.94
N HIS A 28 28.06 7.27 -18.17
CA HIS A 28 27.14 8.29 -18.66
C HIS A 28 27.38 9.61 -17.92
N LYS A 29 27.16 10.74 -18.61
CA LYS A 29 27.33 12.08 -18.06
C LYS A 29 26.27 12.30 -16.96
N ASN A 30 26.68 12.74 -15.78
CA ASN A 30 25.82 12.94 -14.60
C ASN A 30 25.25 11.67 -13.92
N GLN A 31 25.80 10.48 -14.18
CA GLN A 31 25.42 9.26 -13.45
C GLN A 31 26.65 8.48 -12.96
N PRO A 32 26.54 7.78 -11.80
CA PRO A 32 27.61 6.92 -11.32
C PRO A 32 27.91 5.79 -12.32
N THR A 33 29.20 5.45 -12.44
CA THR A 33 29.64 4.38 -13.34
C THR A 33 29.08 3.04 -12.89
N GLN A 34 28.36 2.34 -13.76
CA GLN A 34 27.84 1.02 -13.48
C GLN A 34 28.83 -0.06 -13.94
N THR A 35 29.04 -1.09 -13.13
CA THR A 35 29.91 -2.22 -13.47
C THR A 35 29.27 -3.54 -13.11
N ALA A 36 29.37 -4.52 -14.01
CA ALA A 36 28.92 -5.88 -13.79
C ALA A 36 29.90 -6.88 -14.40
N THR A 37 29.84 -8.13 -13.95
CA THR A 37 30.79 -9.17 -14.36
C THR A 37 30.01 -10.43 -14.72
N PHE A 38 30.33 -11.03 -15.88
CA PHE A 38 29.59 -12.16 -16.45
C PHE A 38 30.53 -13.28 -16.87
N SER A 39 30.07 -14.53 -16.80
CA SER A 39 30.80 -15.69 -17.32
C SER A 39 30.65 -15.88 -18.83
N LYS A 40 29.59 -15.33 -19.43
CA LYS A 40 29.30 -15.41 -20.87
C LYS A 40 29.27 -14.03 -21.53
N LEU A 41 29.80 -13.94 -22.76
CA LEU A 41 29.80 -12.71 -23.55
C LEU A 41 28.38 -12.28 -23.95
N ALA A 42 27.48 -13.23 -24.21
CA ALA A 42 26.09 -12.95 -24.56
C ALA A 42 25.33 -12.25 -23.42
N ASP A 43 25.51 -12.72 -22.19
CA ASP A 43 24.89 -12.12 -21.00
C ASP A 43 25.44 -10.71 -20.75
N ALA A 44 26.76 -10.50 -20.95
CA ALA A 44 27.39 -9.19 -20.89
C ALA A 44 26.80 -8.21 -21.91
N LYS A 45 26.60 -8.63 -23.16
CA LYS A 45 25.98 -7.80 -24.22
C LYS A 45 24.51 -7.50 -23.93
N LYS A 46 23.75 -8.49 -23.44
CA LYS A 46 22.34 -8.31 -23.06
C LYS A 46 22.20 -7.31 -21.92
N TRP A 47 23.08 -7.38 -20.92
CA TRP A 47 23.11 -6.43 -19.81
C TRP A 47 23.47 -5.01 -20.27
N ILE A 48 24.42 -4.85 -21.20
CA ILE A 48 24.73 -3.53 -21.80
C ILE A 48 23.50 -2.94 -22.43
N HIS A 49 22.84 -3.67 -23.33
CA HIS A 49 21.67 -3.17 -24.05
C HIS A 49 20.56 -2.75 -23.09
N LEU A 50 20.22 -3.60 -22.11
CA LEU A 50 19.22 -3.27 -21.08
C LEU A 50 19.61 -2.03 -20.27
N THR A 51 20.89 -1.91 -19.92
CA THR A 51 21.38 -0.80 -19.09
C THR A 51 21.43 0.50 -19.88
N GLU A 52 21.86 0.47 -21.14
CA GLU A 52 21.86 1.62 -22.05
C GLU A 52 20.44 2.13 -22.30
N THR A 53 19.49 1.24 -22.59
CA THR A 53 18.07 1.62 -22.73
C THR A 53 17.55 2.28 -21.45
N SER A 54 17.89 1.73 -20.29
CA SER A 54 17.38 2.25 -19.01
C SER A 54 18.04 3.57 -18.59
N VAL A 55 19.33 3.76 -18.92
CA VAL A 55 20.05 5.03 -18.72
C VAL A 55 19.51 6.12 -19.63
N LEU A 56 19.21 5.80 -20.90
CA LEU A 56 18.55 6.72 -21.85
C LEU A 56 17.14 7.11 -21.40
N GLU A 57 16.41 6.19 -20.76
CA GLU A 57 15.08 6.44 -20.22
C GLU A 57 15.08 7.12 -18.83
N GLY A 58 16.25 7.44 -18.27
CA GLY A 58 16.37 8.09 -16.95
C GLY A 58 16.03 7.19 -15.76
N ARG A 59 15.90 5.87 -15.97
CA ARG A 59 15.63 4.89 -14.91
C ARG A 59 16.95 4.47 -14.27
N HIS A 60 17.29 5.08 -13.14
CA HIS A 60 18.30 4.53 -12.23
C HIS A 60 17.84 3.13 -11.79
N PHE A 61 18.71 2.13 -11.76
CA PHE A 61 18.31 0.76 -11.42
C PHE A 61 18.31 0.52 -9.90
N PRO A 62 17.15 0.38 -9.24
CA PRO A 62 17.04 -0.16 -7.90
C PRO A 62 17.19 -1.69 -7.85
N ILE A 63 17.57 -2.37 -8.95
CA ILE A 63 17.86 -3.82 -8.95
C ILE A 63 18.88 -4.21 -7.86
N ALA A 64 19.81 -3.31 -7.52
CA ALA A 64 20.75 -3.54 -6.42
C ALA A 64 20.06 -3.52 -5.05
N GLU A 65 19.14 -2.58 -4.81
CA GLU A 65 18.43 -2.43 -3.53
C GLU A 65 17.32 -3.47 -3.37
N ALA A 66 16.60 -3.83 -4.44
CA ALA A 66 15.59 -4.89 -4.44
C ALA A 66 16.15 -6.28 -4.05
N LYS A 67 17.45 -6.50 -4.28
CA LYS A 67 18.17 -7.72 -3.89
C LYS A 67 18.69 -7.70 -2.46
N ARG A 68 18.70 -6.52 -1.82
CA ARG A 68 19.21 -6.33 -0.47
C ARG A 68 18.11 -6.33 0.57
N HIS A 69 16.90 -5.91 0.17
CA HIS A 69 15.79 -5.75 1.08
C HIS A 69 14.82 -6.93 1.10
N THR A 70 14.35 -7.25 2.30
CA THR A 70 13.28 -8.24 2.52
C THR A 70 11.92 -7.57 2.67
N VAL A 71 10.84 -8.35 2.55
CA VAL A 71 9.49 -7.86 2.85
C VAL A 71 9.35 -7.49 4.34
N ALA A 72 10.03 -8.19 5.25
CA ALA A 72 10.03 -7.83 6.66
C ALA A 72 10.62 -6.43 6.87
N GLU A 73 11.75 -6.09 6.23
CA GLU A 73 12.35 -4.76 6.30
C GLU A 73 11.44 -3.67 5.70
N LEU A 74 10.76 -3.97 4.60
CA LEU A 74 9.73 -3.09 4.02
C LEU A 74 8.61 -2.82 5.03
N ILE A 75 8.09 -3.85 5.68
CA ILE A 75 7.03 -3.73 6.69
C ILE A 75 7.52 -2.94 7.90
N ASP A 76 8.71 -3.25 8.42
CA ASP A 76 9.27 -2.61 9.62
C ASP A 76 9.49 -1.11 9.38
N ARG A 77 10.08 -0.76 8.24
CA ARG A 77 10.26 0.65 7.84
C ARG A 77 8.92 1.35 7.60
N TYR A 78 7.97 0.70 6.95
CA TYR A 78 6.64 1.25 6.72
C TYR A 78 5.87 1.48 8.02
N ALA A 79 5.98 0.55 8.97
CA ALA A 79 5.39 0.66 10.29
C ALA A 79 6.03 1.79 11.11
N TYR A 80 7.31 2.06 10.92
CA TYR A 80 8.00 3.16 11.59
C TYR A 80 7.71 4.53 10.97
N GLU A 81 7.79 4.66 9.64
CA GLU A 81 7.74 5.97 8.97
C GLU A 81 6.34 6.42 8.56
N ILE A 82 5.47 5.48 8.14
CA ILE A 82 4.20 5.79 7.48
C ILE A 82 3.01 5.57 8.41
N MET A 83 2.98 4.49 9.19
CA MET A 83 1.87 4.19 10.08
C MET A 83 1.58 5.30 11.11
N PRO A 84 2.58 5.95 11.76
CA PRO A 84 2.30 7.03 12.72
C PRO A 84 1.63 8.26 12.10
N ARG A 85 1.74 8.44 10.78
CA ARG A 85 1.11 9.55 10.04
C ARG A 85 -0.37 9.30 9.73
N LYS A 86 -0.86 8.07 9.94
CA LYS A 86 -2.25 7.69 9.69
C LYS A 86 -3.12 7.93 10.92
N ARG A 87 -4.44 8.04 10.69
CA ARG A 87 -5.43 8.11 11.78
C ARG A 87 -5.29 6.90 12.71
N PRO A 88 -5.41 7.05 14.04
CA PRO A 88 -5.24 5.95 14.99
C PRO A 88 -6.13 4.72 14.72
N SER A 89 -7.37 4.95 14.29
CA SER A 89 -8.31 3.88 13.92
C SER A 89 -7.83 3.10 12.68
N THR A 90 -7.21 3.78 11.72
CA THR A 90 -6.58 3.15 10.56
C THR A 90 -5.39 2.31 10.99
N VAL A 91 -4.49 2.88 11.81
CA VAL A 91 -3.30 2.18 12.35
C VAL A 91 -3.68 0.88 13.05
N TYR A 92 -4.67 0.94 13.94
CA TYR A 92 -5.16 -0.24 14.65
C TYR A 92 -5.60 -1.34 13.69
N SER A 93 -6.39 -0.98 12.67
CA SER A 93 -6.91 -1.94 11.69
C SER A 93 -5.87 -2.47 10.71
N GLU A 94 -4.82 -1.69 10.44
CA GLU A 94 -3.76 -2.04 9.49
C GLU A 94 -2.65 -2.87 10.13
N LYS A 95 -2.39 -2.70 11.45
CA LYS A 95 -1.36 -3.44 12.19
C LYS A 95 -1.46 -4.95 12.01
N TYR A 96 -2.66 -5.53 12.20
CA TYR A 96 -2.88 -6.96 12.03
C TYR A 96 -2.64 -7.46 10.60
N ARG A 97 -2.89 -6.60 9.60
CA ARG A 97 -2.65 -6.95 8.19
C ARG A 97 -1.16 -6.94 7.86
N LEU A 98 -0.42 -5.99 8.43
CA LEU A 98 1.04 -5.94 8.31
C LEU A 98 1.67 -7.19 8.91
N GLU A 99 1.27 -7.57 10.12
CA GLU A 99 1.80 -8.77 10.77
C GLU A 99 1.52 -10.03 9.95
N TRP A 100 0.30 -10.18 9.44
CA TRP A 100 -0.03 -11.31 8.59
C TRP A 100 0.85 -11.39 7.33
N TRP A 101 1.07 -10.27 6.64
CA TRP A 101 1.99 -10.24 5.48
C TRP A 101 3.44 -10.53 5.87
N ARG A 102 3.86 -10.10 7.06
CA ARG A 102 5.18 -10.38 7.61
C ARG A 102 5.36 -11.88 7.84
N GLU A 103 4.35 -12.55 8.40
CA GLU A 103 4.36 -14.01 8.59
C GLU A 103 4.43 -14.76 7.25
N GLN A 104 3.68 -14.32 6.23
CA GLN A 104 3.61 -15.04 4.95
C GLN A 104 4.81 -14.78 4.03
N LEU A 105 5.26 -13.53 3.95
CA LEU A 105 6.23 -13.08 2.94
C LEU A 105 7.52 -12.48 3.53
N GLY A 106 7.60 -12.29 4.85
CA GLY A 106 8.65 -11.49 5.49
C GLY A 106 10.08 -11.96 5.20
N SER A 107 10.31 -13.26 5.09
CA SER A 107 11.62 -13.84 4.79
C SER A 107 12.05 -13.74 3.32
N ARG A 108 11.13 -13.39 2.41
CA ARG A 108 11.42 -13.28 0.98
C ARG A 108 12.06 -11.92 0.67
N LEU A 109 12.99 -11.92 -0.28
CA LEU A 109 13.51 -10.68 -0.85
C LEU A 109 12.44 -10.00 -1.69
N LEU A 110 12.52 -8.67 -1.76
CA LEU A 110 11.58 -7.87 -2.56
C LEU A 110 11.59 -8.27 -4.04
N ILE A 111 12.76 -8.64 -4.58
CA ILE A 111 12.91 -9.10 -5.96
C ILE A 111 12.19 -10.43 -6.25
N ASP A 112 11.96 -11.26 -5.23
CA ASP A 112 11.31 -12.57 -5.37
C ASP A 112 9.78 -12.48 -5.24
N ILE A 113 9.26 -11.30 -4.92
CA ILE A 113 7.82 -11.07 -4.82
C ILE A 113 7.23 -10.90 -6.22
N THR A 114 6.57 -11.96 -6.67
CA THR A 114 5.90 -12.01 -7.97
C THR A 114 4.38 -12.09 -7.80
N PRO A 115 3.58 -11.71 -8.81
CA PRO A 115 2.12 -11.82 -8.73
C PRO A 115 1.61 -13.23 -8.36
N PRO A 116 2.19 -14.34 -8.88
CA PRO A 116 1.81 -15.69 -8.46
C PRO A 116 1.99 -15.96 -6.96
N VAL A 117 3.09 -15.48 -6.36
CA VAL A 117 3.35 -15.62 -4.92
C VAL A 117 2.29 -14.88 -4.11
N ILE A 118 1.95 -13.65 -4.51
CA ILE A 118 0.90 -12.86 -3.84
C ILE A 118 -0.48 -13.53 -4.00
N ILE A 119 -0.78 -14.09 -5.18
CA ILE A 119 -2.03 -14.80 -5.46
C ILE A 119 -2.18 -16.04 -4.58
N GLU A 120 -1.10 -16.79 -4.36
CA GLU A 120 -1.10 -17.96 -3.48
C GLU A 120 -1.51 -17.56 -2.06
N GLU A 121 -0.86 -16.54 -1.48
CA GLU A 121 -1.16 -16.06 -0.14
C GLU A 121 -2.55 -15.43 -0.05
N ARG A 122 -2.96 -14.65 -1.05
CA ARG A 122 -4.33 -14.11 -1.16
C ARG A 122 -5.37 -15.23 -1.12
N ASN A 123 -5.14 -16.33 -1.85
CA ASN A 123 -6.07 -17.45 -1.88
C ASN A 123 -6.13 -18.20 -0.55
N LYS A 124 -5.02 -18.29 0.20
CA LYS A 124 -5.01 -18.81 1.58
C LYS A 124 -5.85 -17.93 2.49
N LEU A 125 -5.68 -16.61 2.42
CA LEU A 125 -6.45 -15.64 3.21
C LEU A 125 -7.95 -15.71 2.89
N ALA A 126 -8.32 -15.87 1.61
CA ALA A 126 -9.71 -15.95 1.16
C ALA A 126 -10.49 -17.16 1.71
N ARG A 127 -9.81 -18.19 2.24
CA ARG A 127 -10.49 -19.34 2.88
C ARG A 127 -11.20 -18.97 4.18
N ASN A 128 -10.69 -17.96 4.89
CA ASN A 128 -11.15 -17.61 6.24
C ASN A 128 -11.71 -16.20 6.34
N HIS A 129 -11.72 -15.44 5.24
CA HIS A 129 -12.13 -14.04 5.23
C HIS A 129 -13.00 -13.71 4.03
N ALA A 130 -13.94 -12.78 4.22
CA ALA A 130 -14.72 -12.22 3.13
C ALA A 130 -13.82 -11.50 2.10
N ASP A 131 -14.23 -11.52 0.83
CA ASP A 131 -13.52 -10.90 -0.29
C ASP A 131 -13.13 -9.44 -0.04
N SER A 132 -14.04 -8.66 0.55
CA SER A 132 -13.76 -7.25 0.91
C SER A 132 -12.68 -7.12 1.99
N THR A 133 -12.55 -8.10 2.87
CA THR A 133 -11.47 -8.15 3.85
C THR A 133 -10.16 -8.48 3.16
N VAL A 134 -10.12 -9.51 2.31
CA VAL A 134 -8.93 -9.87 1.52
C VAL A 134 -8.44 -8.70 0.67
N ASN A 135 -9.34 -7.98 0.02
CA ASN A 135 -9.01 -6.79 -0.77
C ASN A 135 -8.36 -5.68 0.06
N ARG A 136 -8.74 -5.53 1.35
CA ARG A 136 -8.08 -4.59 2.26
C ARG A 136 -6.66 -5.04 2.63
N TYR A 137 -6.39 -6.34 2.72
CA TYR A 137 -5.02 -6.86 2.89
C TYR A 137 -4.17 -6.60 1.64
N LEU A 138 -4.73 -6.79 0.44
CA LEU A 138 -4.05 -6.42 -0.81
C LEU A 138 -3.80 -4.91 -0.92
N ALA A 139 -4.75 -4.08 -0.45
CA ALA A 139 -4.63 -2.63 -0.51
C ALA A 139 -3.44 -2.11 0.30
N ILE A 140 -3.25 -2.62 1.53
CA ILE A 140 -2.09 -2.22 2.34
C ILE A 140 -0.78 -2.73 1.74
N LEU A 141 -0.75 -3.97 1.23
CA LEU A 141 0.43 -4.51 0.56
C LEU A 141 0.82 -3.64 -0.64
N SER A 142 -0.15 -3.32 -1.49
CA SER A 142 0.06 -2.44 -2.64
C SER A 142 0.59 -1.07 -2.23
N HIS A 143 0.06 -0.50 -1.14
CA HIS A 143 0.51 0.79 -0.64
C HIS A 143 1.97 0.73 -0.15
N MET A 144 2.35 -0.32 0.59
CA MET A 144 3.74 -0.52 1.03
C MET A 144 4.71 -0.56 -0.16
N PHE A 145 4.40 -1.36 -1.18
CA PHE A 145 5.20 -1.42 -2.41
C PHE A 145 5.25 -0.08 -3.14
N THR A 146 4.15 0.67 -3.16
CA THR A 146 4.11 2.01 -3.77
C THR A 146 5.03 2.99 -3.04
N ILE A 147 5.07 2.99 -1.70
CA ILE A 147 6.00 3.80 -0.91
C ILE A 147 7.45 3.37 -1.17
N ALA A 148 7.71 2.06 -1.17
CA ALA A 148 9.04 1.52 -1.43
C ALA A 148 9.60 1.96 -2.80
N ILE A 149 8.74 2.08 -3.81
CA ILE A 149 9.10 2.59 -5.14
C ILE A 149 9.31 4.11 -5.10
N LYS A 150 8.31 4.86 -4.61
CA LYS A 150 8.27 6.32 -4.77
C LYS A 150 9.19 7.07 -3.81
N GLU A 151 9.24 6.64 -2.55
CA GLU A 151 9.95 7.37 -1.50
C GLU A 151 11.32 6.75 -1.19
N TRP A 152 11.45 5.43 -1.32
CA TRP A 152 12.69 4.73 -0.95
C TRP A 152 13.50 4.21 -2.13
N GLN A 153 12.92 4.23 -3.34
CA GLN A 153 13.55 3.73 -4.56
C GLN A 153 14.14 2.32 -4.39
N TRP A 154 13.41 1.43 -3.70
CA TRP A 154 13.82 0.04 -3.48
C TRP A 154 13.42 -0.89 -4.63
N LEU A 155 12.43 -0.50 -5.43
CA LEU A 155 11.82 -1.29 -6.50
C LEU A 155 11.41 -0.38 -7.66
N ASP A 156 11.23 -1.00 -8.83
CA ASP A 156 10.77 -0.31 -10.05
C ASP A 156 9.28 -0.48 -10.34
N ASP A 157 8.72 -1.62 -9.95
CA ASP A 157 7.34 -2.00 -10.26
C ASP A 157 6.65 -2.56 -9.02
N ASN A 158 5.35 -2.34 -8.94
CA ASN A 158 4.52 -2.87 -7.86
C ASN A 158 3.91 -4.21 -8.30
N PRO A 159 4.38 -5.36 -7.76
CA PRO A 159 3.87 -6.67 -8.16
C PRO A 159 2.38 -6.86 -7.83
N VAL A 160 1.85 -6.11 -6.86
CA VAL A 160 0.44 -6.18 -6.45
C VAL A 160 -0.50 -5.60 -7.51
N HIS A 161 -0.04 -4.65 -8.35
CA HIS A 161 -0.88 -4.07 -9.41
C HIS A 161 -1.32 -5.09 -10.45
N LYS A 162 -0.58 -6.19 -10.60
CA LYS A 162 -0.89 -7.29 -11.51
C LYS A 162 -1.77 -8.38 -10.86
N VAL A 163 -2.16 -8.19 -9.59
CA VAL A 163 -3.01 -9.13 -8.85
C VAL A 163 -4.45 -8.65 -8.90
N SER A 164 -5.33 -9.46 -9.49
CA SER A 164 -6.77 -9.16 -9.52
C SER A 164 -7.36 -9.16 -8.11
N LYS A 165 -8.20 -8.16 -7.82
CA LYS A 165 -9.01 -8.10 -6.61
C LYS A 165 -10.13 -9.13 -6.64
N LEU A 166 -10.56 -9.58 -5.47
CA LEU A 166 -11.72 -10.46 -5.34
C LEU A 166 -13.03 -9.66 -5.49
N LYS A 167 -14.12 -10.36 -5.83
CA LYS A 167 -15.40 -9.72 -6.15
C LYS A 167 -16.10 -9.30 -4.87
N GLU A 168 -16.23 -8.00 -4.66
CA GLU A 168 -16.98 -7.51 -3.50
C GLU A 168 -18.49 -7.59 -3.77
N PRO A 169 -19.28 -8.10 -2.80
CA PRO A 169 -20.73 -8.08 -2.92
C PRO A 169 -21.22 -6.63 -3.02
N HIS A 170 -22.32 -6.43 -3.76
CA HIS A 170 -22.94 -5.11 -3.84
C HIS A 170 -23.26 -4.59 -2.43
N HIS A 171 -22.98 -3.31 -2.22
CA HIS A 171 -23.36 -2.64 -0.98
C HIS A 171 -24.87 -2.77 -0.82
N ARG A 172 -25.32 -3.22 0.36
CA ARG A 172 -26.74 -3.47 0.61
C ARG A 172 -27.47 -2.12 0.68
N THR A 173 -28.13 -1.73 -0.40
CA THR A 173 -28.94 -0.51 -0.47
C THR A 173 -30.34 -0.79 0.08
N ARG A 174 -30.45 -0.96 1.41
CA ARG A 174 -31.74 -1.07 2.10
C ARG A 174 -31.94 0.12 3.01
N PHE A 175 -33.13 0.71 2.93
CA PHE A 175 -33.59 1.77 3.83
C PHE A 175 -34.70 1.24 4.74
N LEU A 176 -34.89 1.88 5.89
CA LEU A 176 -36.00 1.57 6.79
C LEU A 176 -37.29 2.15 6.22
N SER A 177 -38.39 1.39 6.27
CA SER A 177 -39.73 1.95 6.05
C SER A 177 -40.14 2.88 7.19
N ASP A 178 -41.21 3.65 7.03
CA ASP A 178 -41.75 4.49 8.10
C ASP A 178 -42.25 3.67 9.29
N GLU A 179 -42.80 2.49 9.06
CA GLU A 179 -43.18 1.51 10.10
C GLU A 179 -41.95 1.01 10.84
N GLU A 180 -40.90 0.60 10.11
CA GLU A 180 -39.66 0.10 10.71
C GLU A 180 -38.94 1.20 11.51
N ARG A 181 -38.95 2.46 11.02
CA ARG A 181 -38.40 3.61 11.74
C ARG A 181 -39.16 3.83 13.05
N ARG A 182 -40.50 3.79 13.01
CA ARG A 182 -41.34 3.92 14.21
C ARG A 182 -41.07 2.80 15.22
N ALA A 183 -41.04 1.55 14.75
CA ALA A 183 -40.75 0.39 15.59
C ALA A 183 -39.35 0.48 16.22
N LEU A 184 -38.34 0.89 15.45
CA LEU A 184 -36.98 1.11 15.95
C LEU A 184 -36.95 2.16 17.08
N LEU A 185 -37.61 3.30 16.89
CA LEU A 185 -37.64 4.37 17.89
C LEU A 185 -38.35 3.93 19.18
N ILE A 186 -39.43 3.15 19.09
CA ILE A 186 -40.11 2.56 20.27
C ILE A 186 -39.17 1.61 21.02
N ALA A 187 -38.52 0.69 20.30
CA ALA A 187 -37.57 -0.25 20.89
C ALA A 187 -36.38 0.49 21.55
N CYS A 188 -35.90 1.58 20.95
CA CYS A 188 -34.84 2.40 21.53
C CYS A 188 -35.25 3.05 22.87
N LYS A 189 -36.51 3.48 23.01
CA LYS A 189 -37.04 4.03 24.28
C LYS A 189 -37.15 2.98 25.39
N GLN A 190 -37.37 1.72 25.02
CA GLN A 190 -37.44 0.58 25.94
C GLN A 190 -36.07 -0.01 26.28
N SER A 191 -35.00 0.50 25.66
CA SER A 191 -33.65 0.00 25.89
C SER A 191 -33.18 0.31 27.31
N ARG A 192 -32.37 -0.60 27.86
CA ARG A 192 -31.67 -0.38 29.14
C ARG A 192 -30.68 0.78 29.08
N ASN A 193 -30.22 1.16 27.88
CA ASN A 193 -29.36 2.32 27.69
C ASN A 193 -30.21 3.58 27.45
N PRO A 194 -30.25 4.54 28.40
CA PRO A 194 -31.10 5.72 28.29
C PRO A 194 -30.68 6.67 27.15
N HIS A 195 -29.43 6.56 26.65
CA HIS A 195 -28.92 7.42 25.59
C HIS A 195 -29.22 6.89 24.18
N LEU A 196 -29.65 5.62 24.04
CA LEU A 196 -29.80 4.98 22.74
C LEU A 196 -30.83 5.71 21.87
N TYR A 197 -31.97 6.08 22.46
CA TYR A 197 -33.01 6.83 21.75
C TYR A 197 -32.48 8.16 21.19
N THR A 198 -31.79 8.94 22.03
CA THR A 198 -31.23 10.25 21.66
C THR A 198 -30.20 10.13 20.53
N VAL A 199 -29.29 9.15 20.61
CA VAL A 199 -28.29 8.94 19.56
C VAL A 199 -28.93 8.51 18.24
N VAL A 200 -29.95 7.63 18.29
CA VAL A 200 -30.63 7.14 17.08
C VAL A 200 -31.48 8.24 16.42
N ILE A 201 -32.22 9.03 17.20
CA ILE A 201 -33.01 10.13 16.63
C ILE A 201 -32.10 11.20 16.01
N LEU A 202 -30.99 11.54 16.66
CA LEU A 202 -29.99 12.45 16.10
C LEU A 202 -29.38 11.89 14.81
N ALA A 203 -29.07 10.58 14.75
CA ALA A 203 -28.55 9.96 13.54
C ALA A 203 -29.53 10.05 12.36
N LEU A 204 -30.82 9.82 12.62
CA LEU A 204 -31.87 9.91 11.61
C LEU A 204 -32.10 11.35 11.14
N SER A 205 -32.05 12.33 12.04
CA SER A 205 -32.29 13.74 11.73
C SER A 205 -31.12 14.42 11.03
N THR A 206 -29.88 14.16 11.48
CA THR A 206 -28.68 14.86 11.02
C THR A 206 -27.96 14.14 9.89
N ARG A 207 -28.22 12.84 9.71
CA ARG A 207 -27.44 11.95 8.83
C ARG A 207 -25.93 11.97 9.15
N ALA A 208 -25.56 12.32 10.38
CA ALA A 208 -24.19 12.28 10.83
C ALA A 208 -23.69 10.83 10.93
N ARG A 209 -22.40 10.61 10.67
CA ARG A 209 -21.82 9.27 10.81
C ARG A 209 -21.76 8.91 12.28
N ARG A 210 -21.88 7.61 12.60
CA ARG A 210 -21.78 7.11 13.99
C ARG A 210 -20.57 7.66 14.74
N GLY A 211 -19.38 7.71 14.11
CA GLY A 211 -18.17 8.25 14.76
C GLY A 211 -18.26 9.74 15.06
N GLU A 212 -18.91 10.52 14.19
CA GLU A 212 -19.13 11.96 14.37
C GLU A 212 -20.12 12.21 15.52
N LEU A 213 -21.20 11.42 15.58
CA LEU A 213 -22.20 11.51 16.66
C LEU A 213 -21.61 11.16 18.02
N LEU A 214 -20.80 10.10 18.09
CA LEU A 214 -20.23 9.63 19.36
C LEU A 214 -19.02 10.46 19.81
N GLY A 215 -18.36 11.19 18.90
CA GLY A 215 -17.28 12.11 19.22
C GLY A 215 -17.75 13.54 19.52
N MET A 216 -19.04 13.83 19.41
CA MET A 216 -19.61 15.16 19.59
C MET A 216 -19.51 15.59 21.06
N THR A 217 -19.12 16.84 21.27
CA THR A 217 -19.08 17.50 22.59
C THR A 217 -20.08 18.65 22.65
N TRP A 218 -20.37 19.14 23.85
CA TRP A 218 -21.27 20.29 24.03
C TRP A 218 -20.78 21.57 23.32
N GLN A 219 -19.47 21.72 23.10
CA GLN A 219 -18.90 22.85 22.36
C GLN A 219 -19.30 22.83 20.87
N ASN A 220 -19.68 21.66 20.36
CA ASN A 220 -20.13 21.48 18.98
C ASN A 220 -21.60 21.85 18.78
N ILE A 221 -22.36 22.16 19.84
CA ILE A 221 -23.81 22.33 19.77
C ILE A 221 -24.20 23.77 20.13
N ASP A 222 -24.80 24.47 19.18
CA ASP A 222 -25.45 25.75 19.42
C ASP A 222 -26.98 25.55 19.36
N LEU A 223 -27.60 25.38 20.52
CA LEU A 223 -29.05 25.19 20.62
C LEU A 223 -29.85 26.45 20.32
N GLN A 224 -29.26 27.65 20.46
CA GLN A 224 -29.94 28.90 20.12
C GLN A 224 -30.09 29.03 18.60
N ARG A 225 -29.05 28.63 17.86
CA ARG A 225 -29.06 28.63 16.39
C ARG A 225 -29.57 27.34 15.78
N GLY A 226 -29.69 26.27 16.57
CA GLY A 226 -30.10 24.95 16.10
C GLY A 226 -29.03 24.26 15.24
N ILE A 227 -27.75 24.50 15.53
CA ILE A 227 -26.61 24.07 14.71
C ILE A 227 -25.75 23.05 15.45
N ILE A 228 -25.25 22.06 14.70
CA ILE A 228 -24.24 21.11 15.18
C ILE A 228 -22.99 21.25 14.31
N LEU A 229 -21.87 21.69 14.88
CA LEU A 229 -20.59 21.78 14.19
C LEU A 229 -19.81 20.46 14.30
N LEU A 230 -19.71 19.72 13.19
CA LEU A 230 -18.89 18.51 13.12
C LEU A 230 -17.48 18.85 12.65
N GLU A 231 -16.53 18.90 13.58
CA GLU A 231 -15.15 19.31 13.29
C GLU A 231 -14.27 18.18 12.75
N ASP A 232 -14.45 16.96 13.28
CA ASP A 232 -13.55 15.84 13.03
C ASP A 232 -14.22 14.75 12.18
N THR A 233 -14.46 15.08 10.90
CA THR A 233 -15.14 14.15 9.98
C THR A 233 -14.17 13.14 9.39
N LYS A 234 -14.71 12.01 8.91
CA LYS A 234 -13.92 10.98 8.20
C LYS A 234 -13.16 11.55 6.99
N ASN A 235 -13.65 12.64 6.40
CA ASN A 235 -13.08 13.27 5.21
C ASN A 235 -12.19 14.48 5.53
N GLY A 236 -12.10 14.90 6.80
CA GLY A 236 -11.27 16.05 7.21
C GLY A 236 -11.90 17.42 6.94
N GLU A 237 -13.13 17.45 6.42
CA GLU A 237 -13.87 18.70 6.19
C GLU A 237 -14.83 18.98 7.34
N ARG A 238 -14.88 20.23 7.78
CA ARG A 238 -15.86 20.71 8.76
C ARG A 238 -17.22 20.84 8.07
N ARG A 239 -18.29 20.42 8.75
CA ARG A 239 -19.66 20.64 8.28
C ARG A 239 -20.61 21.03 9.42
N LEU A 240 -21.60 21.84 9.07
CA LEU A 240 -22.71 22.26 9.93
C LEU A 240 -23.91 21.31 9.77
#